data_AF-A0A1Q3MK30-F1
#
_entry.id   AF-A0A1Q3MK30-F1
#
_cell.length_a   1.000
_cell.length_b   1.000
_cell.length_c   1.000
_cell.angle_alpha   90.00
_cell.angle_beta   90.00
_cell.angle_gamma   90.00
#
_symmetry.space_group_name_H-M   'P 1'
#
loop_
_entity.id
_entity.type
_entity.pdbx_description
1 polymer ?
#
loop_
_entity_poly.entity_id
_entity_poly.type
_entity_poly.pdbx_seq_one_letter_code
_entity_poly.pdbx_strand_id
1 'polypeptide(L)'
;MTAACFARIRSAIFMAVFGCSAFAPAGLSTDYGTPEWQQEISQGYIPFKRLTLEDFKIDDKAHPEVAMYTLGFIHYSYRTQVVQHGRWFTASVTEWQVRSGLDRSQTTRKSWFQDTAKAMSHEQGHLNLNEIYGRLLARRGPKTFPVGQGESPQAALQTLAAKIAKIIDWYWEQNRSMQAQYDEDTDGGLDFLMQEKWDRAISARMKNVGLSEP
;
A
#
# COMPACT_ATOMS: atom_id res chain seq x y z
N MET A 1 2.56 -1.51 25.20
CA MET A 1 1.24 -1.82 24.64
C MET A 1 1.09 -1.01 23.38
N THR A 2 1.37 -1.64 22.24
CA THR A 2 1.52 -1.05 20.92
C THR A 2 0.14 -0.76 20.32
N ALA A 3 -0.17 0.52 20.12
CA ALA A 3 -1.43 0.95 19.50
C ALA A 3 -1.34 0.74 17.98
N ALA A 4 -1.81 -0.42 17.54
CA ALA A 4 -1.96 -0.73 16.12
C ALA A 4 -3.05 0.15 15.48
N CYS A 5 -2.61 0.97 14.53
CA CYS A 5 -3.24 1.30 13.25
C CYS A 5 -4.76 1.11 13.13
N PHE A 6 -5.49 2.22 12.99
CA PHE A 6 -6.82 2.23 12.41
C PHE A 6 -6.90 3.23 11.25
N ALA A 7 -6.91 2.70 10.03
CA ALA A 7 -7.59 3.33 8.90
C ALA A 7 -8.23 2.22 8.07
N ARG A 8 -9.49 1.89 8.37
CA ARG A 8 -10.36 1.16 7.45
C ARG A 8 -10.68 2.08 6.28
N ILE A 9 -9.96 1.97 5.17
CA ILE A 9 -10.48 2.47 3.90
C ILE A 9 -11.39 1.39 3.34
N ARG A 10 -12.69 1.66 3.42
CA ARG A 10 -13.75 0.86 2.83
C ARG A 10 -13.49 0.77 1.33
N SER A 11 -13.19 -0.43 0.82
CA SER A 11 -13.30 -0.72 -0.60
C SER A 11 -14.72 -0.39 -1.04
N ALA A 12 -14.90 0.75 -1.72
CA ALA A 12 -16.12 0.99 -2.45
C ALA A 12 -16.13 -0.03 -3.61
N ILE A 13 -17.09 -0.95 -3.59
CA ILE A 13 -17.40 -1.79 -4.74
C ILE A 13 -17.99 -0.83 -5.79
N PHE A 14 -17.12 -0.21 -6.60
CA PHE A 14 -17.57 0.52 -7.78
C PHE A 14 -17.84 -0.50 -8.89
N MET A 15 -19.11 -0.91 -9.00
CA MET A 15 -19.62 -1.59 -10.18
C MET A 15 -19.80 -0.53 -11.28
N ALA A 16 -18.71 -0.17 -11.96
CA ALA A 16 -18.77 0.65 -13.17
C ALA A 16 -18.79 -0.28 -14.40
N VAL A 17 -19.99 -0.49 -14.94
CA VAL A 17 -20.16 -0.88 -16.34
C VAL A 17 -20.04 0.42 -17.13
N PHE A 18 -19.03 0.51 -18.00
CA PHE A 18 -18.88 1.32 -19.23
C PHE A 18 -17.46 1.90 -19.43
N GLY A 19 -17.02 1.87 -20.69
CA GLY A 19 -15.90 2.64 -21.23
C GLY A 19 -14.65 1.83 -21.54
N CYS A 20 -14.41 1.55 -22.83
CA CYS A 20 -13.10 1.11 -23.33
C CYS A 20 -12.05 2.21 -23.08
N SER A 21 -11.39 2.17 -21.94
CA SER A 21 -10.07 2.77 -21.77
C SER A 21 -9.08 1.63 -21.88
N ALA A 22 -8.14 1.69 -22.82
CA ALA A 22 -7.07 0.72 -22.94
C ALA A 22 -6.20 0.81 -21.66
N PHE A 23 -6.42 -0.09 -20.71
CA PHE A 23 -5.60 -0.20 -19.51
C PHE A 23 -4.38 -1.07 -19.82
N ALA A 24 -3.20 -0.60 -19.42
CA ALA A 24 -1.95 -1.35 -19.48
C ALA A 24 -2.06 -2.66 -18.67
N PRO A 25 -1.32 -3.72 -19.05
CA PRO A 25 -1.40 -5.00 -18.39
C PRO A 25 -0.92 -4.91 -16.93
N ALA A 26 -1.40 -5.85 -16.12
CA ALA A 26 -1.19 -5.95 -14.68
C ALA A 26 0.19 -5.49 -14.19
N GLY A 27 0.20 -4.65 -13.15
CA GLY A 27 1.42 -4.13 -12.56
C GLY A 27 1.18 -2.91 -11.68
N LEU A 28 2.25 -2.38 -11.10
CA LEU A 28 2.17 -1.10 -10.39
C LEU A 28 2.00 0.00 -11.43
N SER A 29 0.96 0.83 -11.28
CA SER A 29 0.82 2.01 -12.14
C SER A 29 1.87 3.04 -11.76
N THR A 30 2.78 3.33 -12.69
CA THR A 30 3.83 4.37 -12.55
C THR A 30 3.64 5.53 -13.52
N ASP A 31 2.58 5.48 -14.33
CA ASP A 31 2.14 6.63 -15.12
C ASP A 31 1.29 7.53 -14.21
N TYR A 32 1.92 8.52 -13.61
CA TYR A 32 1.25 9.46 -12.71
C TYR A 32 0.33 10.45 -13.44
N GLY A 33 0.32 10.44 -14.78
CA GLY A 33 -0.57 11.24 -15.61
C GLY A 33 -1.97 10.66 -15.75
N THR A 34 -2.22 9.41 -15.33
CA THR A 34 -3.55 8.80 -15.51
C THR A 34 -4.61 9.47 -14.62
N PRO A 35 -5.89 9.51 -15.05
CA PRO A 35 -6.98 10.08 -14.24
C PRO A 35 -7.05 9.48 -12.84
N GLU A 36 -6.76 8.18 -12.72
CA GLU A 36 -6.78 7.48 -11.45
C GLU A 36 -5.67 8.02 -10.52
N TRP A 37 -4.44 8.22 -11.00
CA TRP A 37 -3.38 8.84 -10.19
C TRP A 37 -3.64 10.32 -9.87
N GLN A 38 -4.21 11.08 -10.82
CA GLN A 38 -4.60 12.48 -10.57
C GLN A 38 -5.65 12.56 -9.45
N GLN A 39 -6.58 11.62 -9.40
CA GLN A 39 -7.53 11.49 -8.30
C GLN A 39 -6.84 11.23 -6.96
N GLU A 40 -5.90 10.27 -6.91
CA GLU A 40 -5.11 9.98 -5.69
C GLU A 40 -4.37 11.23 -5.20
N ILE A 41 -3.67 11.92 -6.11
CA ILE A 41 -2.89 13.13 -5.81
C ILE A 41 -3.80 14.24 -5.26
N SER A 42 -4.99 14.43 -5.84
CA SER A 42 -5.97 15.41 -5.36
C SER A 42 -6.44 15.15 -3.92
N GLN A 43 -6.31 13.92 -3.44
CA GLN A 43 -6.69 13.50 -2.09
C GLN A 43 -5.49 13.49 -1.12
N GLY A 44 -4.29 13.85 -1.59
CA GLY A 44 -3.06 13.86 -0.78
C GLY A 44 -2.25 12.57 -0.84
N TYR A 45 -2.66 11.60 -1.68
CA TYR A 45 -1.90 10.38 -1.95
C TYR A 45 -0.91 10.62 -3.08
N ILE A 46 0.36 10.82 -2.73
CA ILE A 46 1.39 11.17 -3.70
C ILE A 46 2.28 9.96 -4.03
N PRO A 47 2.88 9.92 -5.22
CA PRO A 47 3.80 8.85 -5.61
C PRO A 47 4.93 8.61 -4.62
N PHE A 48 5.43 7.37 -4.58
CA PHE A 48 6.66 7.02 -3.88
C PHE A 48 7.82 7.93 -4.31
N LYS A 49 8.48 8.55 -3.33
CA LYS A 49 9.57 9.50 -3.51
C LYS A 49 10.49 9.49 -2.29
N ARG A 50 11.63 10.16 -2.40
CA ARG A 50 12.45 10.53 -1.26
C ARG A 50 11.73 11.57 -0.41
N LEU A 51 11.57 11.30 0.87
CA LEU A 51 10.93 12.17 1.83
C LEU A 51 11.76 13.44 2.05
N THR A 52 11.03 14.53 2.26
CA THR A 52 11.55 15.85 2.57
C THR A 52 10.72 16.43 3.71
N LEU A 53 11.25 17.43 4.42
CA LEU A 53 10.49 18.09 5.50
C LEU A 53 9.17 18.71 5.06
N GLU A 54 9.03 19.04 3.77
CA GLU A 54 7.77 19.57 3.20
C GLU A 54 6.65 18.54 3.15
N ASP A 55 6.99 17.25 3.21
CA ASP A 55 6.02 16.16 3.23
C ASP A 55 5.36 16.01 4.61
N PHE A 56 5.94 16.60 5.66
CA PHE A 56 5.47 16.49 7.04
C PHE A 56 4.74 17.74 7.51
N LYS A 57 3.43 17.64 7.66
CA LYS A 57 2.62 18.69 8.29
C LYS A 57 2.99 18.83 9.77
N ILE A 58 3.07 20.06 10.27
CA ILE A 58 3.19 20.28 11.72
C ILE A 58 1.83 19.99 12.37
N ASP A 59 1.79 19.02 13.27
CA ASP A 59 0.60 18.67 14.05
C ASP A 59 0.98 18.13 15.44
N ASP A 60 0.97 19.01 16.44
CA ASP A 60 1.40 18.65 17.80
C ASP A 60 0.44 17.68 18.51
N LYS A 61 -0.77 17.47 17.97
CA LYS A 61 -1.78 16.58 18.56
C LYS A 61 -1.84 15.20 17.92
N ALA A 62 -1.48 15.07 16.64
CA ALA A 62 -1.47 13.78 15.94
C ALA A 62 -0.35 12.88 16.46
N HIS A 63 -0.58 11.58 16.68
CA HIS A 63 0.45 10.62 17.11
C HIS A 63 1.24 11.09 18.34
N PRO A 64 0.61 11.20 19.52
CA PRO A 64 1.25 11.74 20.73
C PRO A 64 2.50 10.97 21.18
N GLU A 65 2.66 9.73 20.71
CA GLU A 65 3.75 8.82 21.03
C GLU A 65 5.05 9.05 20.24
N VAL A 66 5.00 9.79 19.13
CA VAL A 66 6.16 9.98 18.23
C VAL A 66 6.40 11.44 17.84
N ALA A 67 7.65 11.76 17.51
CA ALA A 67 8.07 13.10 17.11
C ALA A 67 7.86 13.38 15.60
N MET A 68 7.94 12.33 14.78
CA MET A 68 7.62 12.31 13.36
C MET A 68 6.84 11.03 13.05
N TYR A 69 5.99 11.09 12.04
CA TYR A 69 5.14 9.98 11.64
C TYR A 69 4.92 10.00 10.14
N THR A 70 5.18 8.88 9.48
CA THR A 70 4.97 8.66 8.05
C THR A 70 3.88 7.63 7.82
N LEU A 71 2.91 7.97 6.96
CA LEU A 71 1.91 7.02 6.51
C LEU A 71 2.05 6.75 5.02
N GLY A 72 2.35 5.50 4.66
CA GLY A 72 2.21 5.02 3.30
C GLY A 72 0.78 4.59 2.98
N PHE A 73 0.41 4.59 1.70
CA PHE A 73 -0.83 3.98 1.22
C PHE A 73 -0.53 2.84 0.24
N ILE A 74 -1.44 1.86 0.17
CA ILE A 74 -1.48 0.83 -0.87
C ILE A 74 -2.95 0.69 -1.30
N HIS A 75 -3.28 1.26 -2.45
CA HIS A 75 -4.60 1.14 -3.07
C HIS A 75 -4.56 0.14 -4.22
N TYR A 76 -5.67 -0.56 -4.43
CA TYR A 76 -5.78 -1.54 -5.51
C TYR A 76 -7.17 -1.48 -6.17
N SER A 77 -7.20 -1.86 -7.44
CA SER A 77 -8.43 -1.99 -8.22
C SER A 77 -8.32 -3.23 -9.11
N TYR A 78 -9.47 -3.81 -9.46
CA TYR A 78 -9.51 -4.99 -10.31
C TYR A 78 -10.81 -5.08 -11.11
N ARG A 79 -10.71 -5.70 -12.29
CA ARG A 79 -11.88 -6.12 -13.07
C ARG A 79 -12.10 -7.62 -12.93
N THR A 80 -13.34 -8.02 -13.13
CA THR A 80 -13.76 -9.40 -13.04
C THR A 80 -14.52 -9.83 -14.27
N GLN A 81 -14.42 -11.11 -14.61
CA GLN A 81 -15.35 -11.79 -15.52
C GLN A 81 -16.16 -12.83 -14.76
N VAL A 82 -17.38 -13.09 -15.22
CA VAL A 82 -18.21 -14.18 -14.74
C VAL A 82 -18.52 -15.13 -15.89
N VAL A 83 -18.30 -16.42 -15.69
CA VAL A 83 -18.58 -17.49 -16.67
C VAL A 83 -19.58 -18.47 -16.07
N GLN A 84 -20.64 -18.77 -16.82
CA GLN A 84 -21.63 -19.78 -16.46
C GLN A 84 -21.20 -21.18 -16.92
N HIS A 85 -21.45 -22.16 -16.06
CA HIS A 85 -21.18 -23.58 -16.29
C HIS A 85 -22.42 -24.39 -15.92
N GLY A 86 -23.34 -24.56 -16.88
CA GLY A 86 -24.63 -25.21 -16.61
C GLY A 86 -25.42 -24.45 -15.53
N ARG A 87 -25.53 -25.03 -14.32
CA ARG A 87 -26.28 -24.45 -13.19
C ARG A 87 -25.43 -23.63 -12.20
N TRP A 88 -24.12 -23.50 -12.40
CA TRP A 88 -23.24 -22.76 -11.51
C TRP A 88 -22.41 -21.72 -12.25
N PHE A 89 -21.83 -20.78 -11.52
CA PHE A 89 -21.09 -19.64 -12.04
C PHE A 89 -19.69 -19.57 -11.42
N THR A 90 -18.74 -19.08 -12.20
CA THR A 90 -17.38 -18.72 -11.74
C THR A 90 -17.12 -17.25 -11.93
N ALA A 91 -16.46 -16.61 -10.99
CA ALA A 91 -15.95 -15.25 -11.12
C ALA A 91 -14.41 -15.27 -10.99
N SER A 92 -13.70 -14.58 -11.89
CA SER A 92 -12.24 -14.48 -11.84
C SER A 92 -11.77 -13.05 -12.11
N VAL A 93 -10.62 -12.68 -11.54
CA VAL A 93 -9.96 -11.40 -11.84
C VAL A 93 -9.40 -11.44 -13.27
N THR A 94 -9.68 -10.40 -14.05
CA THR A 94 -9.16 -10.22 -15.42
C THR A 94 -8.11 -9.12 -15.49
N GLU A 95 -8.21 -8.12 -14.63
CA GLU A 95 -7.28 -7.00 -14.53
C GLU A 95 -6.97 -6.74 -13.06
N TRP A 96 -5.73 -6.37 -12.77
CA TRP A 96 -5.24 -6.08 -11.43
C TRP A 96 -4.31 -4.88 -11.47
N GLN A 97 -4.59 -3.87 -10.66
CA GLN A 97 -3.76 -2.67 -10.56
C GLN A 97 -3.54 -2.32 -9.11
N VAL A 98 -2.33 -1.84 -8.82
CA VAL A 98 -1.94 -1.37 -7.48
C VAL A 98 -1.26 -0.03 -7.63
N ARG A 99 -1.52 0.84 -6.65
CA ARG A 99 -0.87 2.14 -6.46
C ARG A 99 -0.40 2.22 -5.03
N SER A 100 0.79 2.76 -4.85
CA SER A 100 1.43 2.86 -3.55
C SER A 100 2.30 4.12 -3.51
N GLY A 101 2.43 4.69 -2.32
CA GLY A 101 3.14 5.94 -2.12
C GLY A 101 2.88 6.51 -0.74
N LEU A 102 2.96 7.82 -0.61
CA LEU A 102 2.81 8.55 0.64
C LEU A 102 1.39 9.11 0.79
N ASP A 103 0.74 8.86 1.93
CA ASP A 103 -0.40 9.65 2.39
C ASP A 103 0.12 10.90 3.10
N ARG A 104 0.24 11.99 2.33
CA ARG A 104 0.74 13.27 2.84
C ARG A 104 -0.23 13.90 3.84
N SER A 105 -1.52 13.54 3.81
CA SER A 105 -2.51 14.12 4.71
C SER A 105 -2.37 13.65 6.16
N GLN A 106 -1.79 12.45 6.36
CA GLN A 106 -1.58 11.82 7.66
C GLN A 106 -0.11 11.83 8.10
N THR A 107 0.81 12.24 7.23
CA THR A 107 2.25 12.32 7.54
C THR A 107 2.53 13.63 8.30
N THR A 108 3.00 13.52 9.54
CA THR A 108 3.09 14.66 10.47
C THR A 108 4.40 14.71 11.26
N ARG A 109 4.73 15.90 11.77
CA ARG A 109 5.84 16.12 12.71
C ARG A 109 5.45 17.08 13.81
N LYS A 110 6.17 17.02 14.93
CA LYS A 110 6.03 17.98 16.02
C LYS A 110 6.76 19.29 15.73
N SER A 111 6.20 20.40 16.19
CA SER A 111 6.79 21.74 16.07
C SER A 111 8.09 21.88 16.86
N TRP A 112 8.18 21.19 18.00
CA TRP A 112 9.33 21.21 18.91
C TRP A 112 10.46 20.27 18.51
N PHE A 113 10.26 19.36 17.56
CA PHE A 113 11.26 18.38 17.17
C PHE A 113 12.29 18.98 16.22
N GLN A 114 13.56 19.03 16.65
CA GLN A 114 14.64 19.70 15.92
C GLN A 114 15.60 18.74 15.19
N ASP A 115 15.74 17.48 15.65
CA ASP A 115 16.66 16.49 15.06
C ASP A 115 16.05 15.77 13.85
N THR A 116 15.53 16.56 12.92
CA THR A 116 14.76 16.08 11.76
C THR A 116 15.59 15.31 10.74
N ALA A 117 16.90 15.59 10.65
CA ALA A 117 17.78 14.93 9.70
C ALA A 117 17.97 13.44 10.02
N LYS A 118 18.09 13.08 11.30
CA LYS A 118 18.22 11.67 11.71
C LYS A 118 16.91 10.91 11.59
N ALA A 119 15.81 11.53 12.03
CA ALA A 119 14.48 10.93 11.90
C ALA A 119 14.09 10.68 10.45
N MET A 120 14.51 11.53 9.51
CA MET A 120 14.16 11.38 8.08
C MET A 120 14.58 10.02 7.50
N SER A 121 15.72 9.48 7.91
CA SER A 121 16.16 8.14 7.45
C SER A 121 15.23 7.05 7.94
N HIS A 122 14.80 7.15 9.20
CA HIS A 122 13.88 6.19 9.81
C HIS A 122 12.49 6.24 9.15
N GLU A 123 11.96 7.45 8.98
CA GLU A 123 10.70 7.70 8.28
C GLU A 123 10.72 7.22 6.81
N GLN A 124 11.85 7.39 6.13
CA GLN A 124 12.04 6.86 4.77
C GLN A 124 11.99 5.33 4.77
N GLY A 125 12.50 4.67 5.81
CA GLY A 125 12.40 3.23 6.00
C GLY A 125 10.96 2.73 5.98
N HIS A 126 10.05 3.39 6.69
CA HIS A 126 8.62 3.07 6.69
C HIS A 126 7.99 3.20 5.31
N LEU A 127 8.26 4.29 4.60
CA LEU A 127 7.75 4.48 3.24
C LEU A 127 8.32 3.43 2.26
N ASN A 128 9.61 3.08 2.40
CA ASN A 128 10.24 2.04 1.58
C ASN A 128 9.61 0.66 1.83
N LEU A 129 9.35 0.30 3.09
CA LEU A 129 8.67 -0.95 3.45
C LEU A 129 7.26 -0.99 2.86
N ASN A 130 6.50 0.10 2.96
CA ASN A 130 5.19 0.22 2.33
C ASN A 130 5.26 -0.02 0.81
N GLU A 131 6.19 0.64 0.13
CA GLU A 131 6.37 0.49 -1.32
C GLU A 131 6.80 -0.93 -1.71
N ILE A 132 7.66 -1.59 -0.93
CA ILE A 132 8.00 -3.00 -1.13
C ILE A 132 6.73 -3.86 -1.15
N TYR A 133 5.85 -3.70 -0.16
CA TYR A 133 4.60 -4.47 -0.10
C TYR A 133 3.62 -4.09 -1.22
N GLY A 134 3.56 -2.81 -1.60
CA GLY A 134 2.80 -2.35 -2.77
C GLY A 134 3.27 -3.05 -4.05
N ARG A 135 4.58 -3.16 -4.27
CA ARG A 135 5.16 -3.88 -5.42
C ARG A 135 4.93 -5.39 -5.36
N LEU A 136 5.06 -6.01 -4.18
CA LEU A 136 4.78 -7.43 -4.02
C LEU A 136 3.32 -7.76 -4.32
N LEU A 137 2.40 -6.88 -3.92
CA LEU A 137 0.98 -7.02 -4.25
C LEU A 137 0.73 -6.77 -5.75
N ALA A 138 1.38 -5.78 -6.34
CA ALA A 138 1.27 -5.47 -7.77
C ALA A 138 1.74 -6.61 -8.68
N ARG A 139 2.75 -7.37 -8.24
CA ARG A 139 3.28 -8.55 -8.95
C ARG A 139 2.31 -9.72 -9.00
N ARG A 140 1.24 -9.72 -8.21
CA ARG A 140 0.15 -10.68 -8.39
C ARG A 140 -0.56 -10.40 -9.69
N GLY A 141 -0.26 -11.19 -10.72
CA GLY A 141 -1.03 -11.15 -11.96
C GLY A 141 -2.47 -11.61 -11.71
N PRO A 142 -3.45 -11.19 -12.56
CA PRO A 142 -4.85 -11.60 -12.47
C PRO A 142 -5.05 -13.12 -12.30
N LYS A 143 -4.22 -13.91 -13.00
CA LYS A 143 -4.24 -15.38 -12.97
C LYS A 143 -3.81 -16.02 -11.63
N THR A 144 -3.22 -15.24 -10.73
CA THR A 144 -2.78 -15.71 -9.40
C THR A 144 -3.88 -15.60 -8.35
N PHE A 145 -4.97 -14.88 -8.66
CA PHE A 145 -6.12 -14.78 -7.78
C PHE A 145 -6.99 -16.04 -7.87
N PRO A 146 -7.57 -16.48 -6.74
CA PRO A 146 -8.47 -17.61 -6.74
C PRO A 146 -9.77 -17.27 -7.49
N VAL A 147 -10.49 -18.30 -7.91
CA VAL A 147 -11.81 -18.17 -8.55
C VAL A 147 -12.91 -18.17 -7.48
N GLY A 148 -13.88 -17.28 -7.61
CA GLY A 148 -15.14 -17.33 -6.86
C GLY A 148 -16.15 -18.25 -7.52
N GLN A 149 -16.96 -18.97 -6.75
CA GLN A 149 -17.96 -19.91 -7.25
C GLN A 149 -19.30 -19.66 -6.57
N GLY A 150 -20.41 -19.92 -7.27
CA GLY A 150 -21.75 -19.80 -6.70
C GLY A 150 -22.86 -20.24 -7.65
N GLU A 151 -24.07 -20.40 -7.11
CA GLU A 151 -25.28 -20.77 -7.87
C GLU A 151 -25.86 -19.60 -8.67
N SER A 152 -25.34 -18.39 -8.49
CA SER A 152 -25.67 -17.20 -9.24
C SER A 152 -24.41 -16.38 -9.56
N PRO A 153 -24.45 -15.47 -10.56
CA PRO A 153 -23.36 -14.55 -10.84
C PRO A 153 -22.92 -13.75 -9.60
N GLN A 154 -23.89 -13.27 -8.82
CA GLN A 154 -23.65 -12.47 -7.63
C GLN A 154 -22.95 -13.28 -6.53
N ALA A 155 -23.37 -14.54 -6.31
CA ALA A 155 -22.75 -15.42 -5.33
C ALA A 155 -21.29 -15.76 -5.70
N ALA A 156 -21.01 -15.95 -7.00
CA ALA A 156 -19.65 -16.17 -7.48
C ALA A 156 -18.75 -14.94 -7.24
N LEU A 157 -19.26 -13.73 -7.51
CA LEU A 157 -18.54 -12.46 -7.26
C LEU A 157 -18.30 -12.23 -5.76
N GLN A 158 -19.28 -12.48 -4.90
CA GLN A 158 -19.13 -12.36 -3.44
C GLN A 158 -18.06 -13.32 -2.91
N THR A 159 -18.08 -14.55 -3.39
CA THR A 159 -17.06 -15.56 -3.03
C THR A 159 -15.67 -15.14 -3.52
N LEU A 160 -15.55 -14.59 -4.73
CA LEU A 160 -14.29 -14.04 -5.24
C LEU A 160 -13.80 -12.90 -4.33
N ALA A 161 -14.67 -11.93 -4.03
CA ALA A 161 -14.34 -10.77 -3.20
C ALA A 161 -13.87 -11.20 -1.80
N ALA A 162 -14.54 -12.17 -1.17
CA ALA A 162 -14.14 -12.70 0.13
C ALA A 162 -12.74 -13.36 0.10
N LYS A 163 -12.41 -14.06 -0.99
CA LYS A 163 -11.09 -14.66 -1.16
C LYS A 163 -10.00 -13.62 -1.44
N ILE A 164 -10.30 -12.58 -2.22
CA ILE A 164 -9.40 -11.44 -2.44
C ILE A 164 -9.15 -10.71 -1.12
N ALA A 165 -10.19 -10.43 -0.34
CA ALA A 165 -10.07 -9.77 0.97
C ALA A 165 -9.08 -10.50 1.89
N LYS A 166 -9.18 -11.83 2.00
CA LYS A 166 -8.22 -12.63 2.80
C LYS A 166 -6.78 -12.49 2.34
N ILE A 167 -6.54 -12.41 1.02
CA ILE A 167 -5.20 -12.19 0.47
C ILE A 167 -4.70 -10.80 0.89
N ILE A 168 -5.54 -9.79 0.72
CA ILE A 168 -5.20 -8.40 1.03
C ILE A 168 -4.93 -8.23 2.54
N ASP A 169 -5.76 -8.81 3.39
CA ASP A 169 -5.57 -8.80 4.84
C ASP A 169 -4.23 -9.42 5.24
N TRP A 170 -3.84 -10.52 4.58
CA TRP A 170 -2.53 -11.13 4.80
C TRP A 170 -1.38 -10.19 4.41
N TYR A 171 -1.44 -9.54 3.25
CA TYR A 171 -0.40 -8.57 2.84
C TYR A 171 -0.29 -7.40 3.82
N TRP A 172 -1.42 -6.88 4.29
CA TRP A 172 -1.45 -5.82 5.28
C TRP A 172 -0.86 -6.25 6.61
N GLU A 173 -1.15 -7.48 7.07
CA GLU A 173 -0.57 -8.01 8.29
C GLU A 173 0.95 -8.19 8.18
N GLN A 174 1.44 -8.70 7.04
CA GLN A 174 2.88 -8.82 6.81
C GLN A 174 3.58 -7.45 6.76
N ASN A 175 2.96 -6.45 6.14
CA ASN A 175 3.48 -5.09 6.13
C ASN A 175 3.55 -4.49 7.54
N ARG A 176 2.46 -4.61 8.30
CA ARG A 176 2.41 -4.13 9.70
C ARG A 176 3.44 -4.82 10.58
N SER A 177 3.54 -6.14 10.50
CA SER A 177 4.51 -6.90 11.30
C SER A 177 5.94 -6.51 10.96
N MET A 178 6.25 -6.25 9.68
CA MET A 178 7.57 -5.80 9.27
C MET A 178 7.91 -4.39 9.78
N GLN A 179 6.97 -3.46 9.70
CA GLN A 179 7.16 -2.09 10.23
C GLN A 179 7.31 -2.10 11.75
N ALA A 180 6.51 -2.90 12.46
CA ALA A 180 6.63 -3.04 13.91
C ALA A 180 7.98 -3.63 14.33
N GLN A 181 8.48 -4.65 13.61
CA GLN A 181 9.82 -5.20 13.88
C GLN A 181 10.91 -4.16 13.58
N TYR A 182 10.74 -3.37 12.52
CA TYR A 182 11.66 -2.31 12.17
C TYR A 182 11.74 -1.24 13.26
N ASP A 183 10.58 -0.79 13.79
CA ASP A 183 10.51 0.13 14.93
C ASP A 183 11.19 -0.45 16.18
N GLU A 184 10.88 -1.71 16.52
CA GLU A 184 11.43 -2.40 17.69
C GLU A 184 12.95 -2.55 17.60
N ASP A 185 13.44 -3.05 16.47
CA ASP A 185 14.87 -3.31 16.26
C ASP A 185 15.71 -2.04 16.24
N THR A 186 15.14 -0.92 15.75
CA THR A 186 15.85 0.35 15.65
C THR A 186 15.61 1.29 16.83
N ASP A 187 14.82 0.86 17.83
CA ASP A 187 14.35 1.73 18.91
C ASP A 187 13.76 3.04 18.37
N GLY A 188 12.87 2.93 17.36
CA GLY A 188 12.29 4.09 16.67
C GLY A 188 13.34 4.98 15.98
N GLY A 189 14.41 4.38 15.46
CA GLY A 189 15.52 5.09 14.81
C GLY A 189 16.61 5.61 15.76
N LEU A 190 16.57 5.29 17.05
CA LEU A 190 17.60 5.67 18.03
C LEU A 190 18.82 4.73 18.03
N ASP A 191 18.66 3.46 17.63
CA ASP A 191 19.78 2.53 17.44
C ASP A 191 20.34 2.65 16.00
N PHE A 192 21.41 3.42 15.85
CA PHE A 192 22.07 3.67 14.57
C PHE A 192 22.67 2.42 13.92
N LEU A 193 23.15 1.45 14.71
CA LEU A 193 23.74 0.23 14.15
C LEU A 193 22.66 -0.67 13.58
N MET A 194 21.50 -0.73 14.24
CA MET A 194 20.34 -1.46 13.74
C MET A 194 19.68 -0.73 12.57
N GLN A 195 19.60 0.60 12.60
CA GLN A 195 19.12 1.41 11.49
C GLN A 195 19.93 1.12 10.20
N GLU A 196 21.26 1.14 10.28
CA GLU A 196 22.12 0.89 9.11
C GLU A 196 21.99 -0.56 8.58
N LYS A 197 21.77 -1.55 9.47
CA LYS A 197 21.47 -2.93 9.06
C LYS A 197 20.13 -3.01 8.32
N TRP A 198 19.11 -2.33 8.84
CA TRP A 198 17.80 -2.26 8.22
C TRP A 198 17.83 -1.54 6.89
N ASP A 199 18.55 -0.42 6.77
CA ASP A 199 18.73 0.29 5.51
C ASP A 199 19.27 -0.65 4.42
N ARG A 200 20.36 -1.37 4.71
CA ARG A 200 20.91 -2.38 3.77
C ARG A 200 19.89 -3.46 3.40
N ALA A 201 19.14 -3.96 4.39
CA ALA A 201 18.14 -5.01 4.16
C ALA A 201 16.96 -4.51 3.32
N ILE A 202 16.48 -3.29 3.59
CA ILE A 202 15.43 -2.61 2.84
C ILE A 202 15.91 -2.36 1.41
N SER A 203 17.11 -1.81 1.21
CA SER A 203 17.68 -1.60 -0.13
C SER A 203 17.80 -2.89 -0.94
N ALA A 204 18.21 -3.99 -0.31
CA ALA A 204 18.25 -5.30 -0.96
C ALA A 204 16.84 -5.78 -1.38
N ARG A 205 15.84 -5.59 -0.51
CA ARG A 205 14.44 -5.94 -0.80
C ARG A 205 13.84 -5.05 -1.90
N MET A 206 14.13 -3.75 -1.89
CA MET A 206 13.75 -2.81 -2.92
C MET A 206 14.25 -3.27 -4.30
N LYS A 207 15.54 -3.61 -4.39
CA LYS A 207 16.12 -4.18 -5.62
C LYS A 207 15.40 -5.46 -6.06
N ASN A 208 15.10 -6.37 -5.13
CA ASN A 208 14.35 -7.59 -5.43
C ASN A 208 12.94 -7.31 -5.96
N VAL A 209 12.32 -6.20 -5.56
CA VAL A 209 11.02 -5.76 -6.09
C VAL A 209 11.10 -4.87 -7.34
N GLY A 210 12.31 -4.63 -7.86
CA GLY A 210 12.55 -3.83 -9.06
C GLY A 210 12.52 -2.32 -8.80
N LEU A 211 12.75 -1.89 -7.55
CA LEU A 211 12.91 -0.51 -7.16
C LEU A 211 14.40 -0.15 -7.10
N SER A 212 14.73 1.07 -7.52
CA SER A 212 15.91 1.78 -7.05
C SER A 212 15.55 2.59 -5.81
N GLU A 213 16.54 2.90 -4.97
CA GLU A 213 16.36 3.93 -3.95
C GLU A 213 15.95 5.25 -4.62
N PRO A 214 14.97 5.98 -4.06
CA PRO A 214 14.58 7.29 -4.55
C PRO A 214 15.56 8.40 -4.13
#